data_AF-A0A1F6CHP1-F1
#
_entry.id   AF-A0A1F6CHP1-F1
#
_cell.length_a   1.000
_cell.length_b   1.000
_cell.length_c   1.000
_cell.angle_alpha   90.00
_cell.angle_beta   90.00
_cell.angle_gamma   90.00
#
_symmetry.space_group_name_H-M   'P 1'
#
loop_
_entity.id
_entity.type
_entity.pdbx_description
1 polymer ?
#
loop_
_entity_poly.entity_id
_entity_poly.type
_entity_poly.pdbx_seq_one_letter_code
_entity_poly.pdbx_strand_id
1 'polypeptide(L)'
;MTFAQYVGDGSTGIIGALNIVVVPVIMTLAFLVFVWGVINYFFLQGADESKRAEGRQFILWGILGMALLFSVWGVVNILLSTLGVLPPA
;
A
#
# COMPACT_ATOMS: atom_id res chain seq x y z
N MET A 1 -24.73 -16.84 -17.50
CA MET A 1 -23.69 -16.20 -16.67
C MET A 1 -22.90 -17.30 -15.98
N THR A 2 -21.64 -17.51 -16.37
CA THR A 2 -20.82 -18.60 -15.81
C THR A 2 -20.07 -18.13 -14.55
N PHE A 3 -19.68 -19.06 -13.67
CA PHE A 3 -18.86 -18.75 -12.48
C PHE A 3 -17.60 -17.92 -12.83
N ALA A 4 -16.99 -18.20 -13.99
CA ALA A 4 -15.85 -17.44 -14.51
C ALA A 4 -16.13 -15.94 -14.69
N GLN A 5 -17.37 -15.53 -15.00
CA GLN A 5 -17.72 -14.11 -15.16
C GLN A 5 -17.89 -13.38 -13.82
N TYR A 6 -18.20 -14.10 -12.74
CA TYR A 6 -18.28 -13.53 -11.40
C TYR A 6 -16.90 -13.34 -10.77
N VAL A 7 -16.04 -14.36 -10.89
CA VAL A 7 -14.65 -14.27 -10.42
C VAL A 7 -13.87 -13.25 -11.25
N GLY A 8 -14.06 -13.27 -12.57
CA GLY A 8 -13.39 -12.40 -13.53
C GLY A 8 -11.92 -12.77 -13.75
N ASP A 9 -11.32 -12.17 -14.76
CA ASP A 9 -9.89 -12.21 -15.06
C ASP A 9 -9.30 -10.84 -14.76
N GLY A 10 -8.06 -10.75 -14.23
CA GLY A 10 -7.31 -9.64 -13.59
C GLY A 10 -7.78 -8.17 -13.68
N SER A 11 -8.57 -7.79 -14.68
CA SER A 11 -9.19 -6.48 -14.93
C SER A 11 -10.73 -6.45 -14.79
N THR A 12 -11.40 -7.59 -14.62
CA THR A 12 -12.86 -7.74 -14.58
C THR A 12 -13.31 -8.62 -13.41
N GLY A 13 -14.61 -8.58 -13.09
CA GLY A 13 -15.19 -9.35 -11.98
C GLY A 13 -14.67 -8.93 -10.60
N ILE A 14 -14.81 -9.83 -9.62
CA ILE A 14 -14.38 -9.58 -8.22
C ILE A 14 -12.86 -9.34 -8.15
N ILE A 15 -12.07 -10.12 -8.90
CA ILE A 15 -10.61 -9.97 -8.91
C ILE A 15 -10.20 -8.59 -9.46
N GLY A 16 -10.81 -8.15 -10.57
CA GLY A 16 -10.57 -6.82 -11.13
C GLY A 16 -10.94 -5.69 -10.16
N ALA A 17 -12.08 -5.81 -9.45
CA ALA A 17 -12.48 -4.82 -8.45
C ALA A 17 -11.48 -4.71 -7.29
N LEU A 18 -10.94 -5.83 -6.83
CA LEU A 18 -9.89 -5.83 -5.80
C LEU A 18 -8.62 -5.14 -6.29
N ASN A 19 -8.18 -5.44 -7.52
CA ASN A 19 -6.94 -4.92 -8.07
C ASN A 19 -7.03 -3.42 -8.42
N ILE A 20 -8.17 -2.97 -8.95
CA ILE A 20 -8.36 -1.58 -9.42
C ILE A 20 -8.82 -0.65 -8.30
N VAL A 21 -9.55 -1.15 -7.32
CA VAL A 21 -10.15 -0.30 -6.27
C VAL A 21 -9.51 -0.55 -4.91
N VAL A 22 -9.58 -1.79 -4.40
CA VAL A 22 -9.21 -2.09 -3.01
C VAL A 22 -7.71 -1.87 -2.77
N VAL A 23 -6.86 -2.39 -3.65
CA VAL A 23 -5.41 -2.27 -3.52
C VAL A 23 -4.96 -0.80 -3.56
N PRO A 24 -5.33 0.02 -4.57
CA PRO A 24 -4.94 1.42 -4.61
C PRO A 24 -5.50 2.22 -3.43
N VAL A 25 -6.72 1.93 -2.97
CA VAL A 25 -7.32 2.62 -1.82
C VAL A 25 -6.52 2.34 -0.55
N ILE A 26 -6.15 1.09 -0.27
CA ILE A 26 -5.33 0.75 0.90
C ILE A 26 -3.97 1.43 0.83
N MET A 27 -3.32 1.43 -0.34
CA MET A 27 -2.04 2.13 -0.52
C MET A 27 -2.17 3.63 -0.29
N THR A 28 -3.23 4.24 -0.81
CA THR A 28 -3.50 5.68 -0.64
C THR A 28 -3.75 6.01 0.83
N LEU A 29 -4.58 5.22 1.52
CA LEU A 29 -4.85 5.42 2.95
C LEU A 29 -3.59 5.24 3.80
N ALA A 30 -2.79 4.21 3.52
CA ALA A 30 -1.51 3.99 4.21
C ALA A 30 -0.56 5.18 4.00
N PHE A 31 -0.47 5.70 2.78
CA PHE A 31 0.32 6.88 2.47
C PHE A 31 -0.18 8.14 3.20
N LEU A 32 -1.51 8.37 3.23
CA LEU A 32 -2.10 9.50 3.93
C LEU A 32 -1.84 9.44 5.44
N VAL A 33 -2.00 8.26 6.06
CA VAL A 33 -1.69 8.06 7.49
C VAL A 33 -0.21 8.27 7.76
N PHE A 34 0.67 7.80 6.87
CA PHE A 34 2.11 8.04 6.98
C PHE A 34 2.43 9.54 6.96
N VAL A 35 1.94 10.28 5.96
CA VAL A 35 2.13 11.73 5.83
C VAL A 35 1.56 12.47 7.05
N TRP A 36 0.35 12.13 7.48
CA TRP A 36 -0.27 12.71 8.66
C TRP A 36 0.58 12.50 9.91
N GLY A 37 1.10 11.28 10.11
CA GLY A 37 1.98 10.98 11.23
C GLY A 37 3.26 11.80 11.20
N VAL A 38 3.93 11.91 10.04
CA VAL A 38 5.12 12.77 9.89
C VAL A 38 4.79 14.21 10.29
N ILE A 39 3.69 14.77 9.76
CA ILE A 39 3.28 16.14 10.06
C ILE A 39 3.01 16.33 11.55
N ASN A 40 2.24 15.42 12.15
CA ASN A 40 1.85 15.51 13.55
C ASN A 40 3.06 15.44 14.51
N TYR A 41 3.96 14.47 14.30
CA TYR A 41 5.10 14.28 15.18
C TYR A 41 6.22 15.31 14.99
N PHE A 42 6.41 15.84 13.77
CA PHE A 42 7.47 16.82 13.50
C PHE A 42 7.04 18.28 13.63
N PHE A 43 5.85 18.63 13.13
CA PHE A 43 5.41 20.03 13.07
C PHE A 43 4.53 20.43 14.26
N LEU A 44 3.65 19.55 14.74
CA LEU A 44 2.72 19.89 15.82
C LEU A 44 3.29 19.61 17.23
N GLN A 45 4.15 18.59 17.36
CA GLN A 45 4.64 18.11 18.66
C GLN A 45 6.16 18.30 18.86
N GLY A 46 6.83 19.06 17.98
CA GLY A 46 8.28 19.19 17.96
C GLY A 46 8.92 19.96 19.13
N ALA A 47 8.13 20.58 20.00
CA ALA A 47 8.61 21.33 21.16
C ALA A 47 8.98 20.43 22.34
N ASP A 48 8.44 19.21 22.40
CA ASP A 48 8.64 18.27 23.51
C ASP A 48 9.64 17.17 23.12
N GLU A 49 10.70 17.01 23.91
CA GLU A 49 11.81 16.10 23.59
C GLU A 49 11.38 14.62 23.61
N SER A 50 10.45 14.28 24.51
CA SER A 50 9.84 12.94 24.59
C SER A 50 9.02 12.58 23.35
N LYS A 51 8.24 13.56 22.84
CA LYS A 51 7.39 13.39 21.66
C LYS A 51 8.20 13.32 20.36
N ARG A 52 9.37 13.94 20.31
CA ARG A 52 10.32 13.75 19.20
C ARG A 52 10.90 12.34 19.16
N ALA A 53 11.18 11.72 20.31
CA ALA A 53 11.64 10.33 20.35
C ALA A 53 10.56 9.38 19.81
N GLU A 54 9.31 9.56 20.25
CA GLU A 54 8.15 8.79 19.79
C GLU A 54 7.91 9.00 18.27
N GLY A 55 8.04 10.23 17.80
CA GLY A 55 7.95 10.58 16.38
C GLY A 55 9.01 9.92 15.49
N ARG A 56 10.26 9.86 15.95
CA ARG A 56 11.34 9.14 15.23
C ARG A 56 11.02 7.66 15.09
N GLN A 57 10.54 7.03 16.16
CA GLN A 57 10.13 5.63 16.13
C GLN A 57 8.95 5.43 15.18
N PHE A 58 7.94 6.31 15.21
CA PHE A 58 6.81 6.25 14.29
C PHE A 58 7.26 6.32 12.82
N ILE A 59 8.15 7.24 12.46
CA ILE A 59 8.65 7.36 11.09
C ILE A 59 9.40 6.09 10.65
N LEU A 60 10.23 5.51 11.52
CA LEU A 60 10.95 4.28 11.20
C LEU A 60 9.97 3.13 10.89
N TRP A 61 8.94 2.96 11.73
CA TRP A 61 7.90 1.96 11.49
C TRP A 61 7.07 2.28 10.23
N GLY A 62 6.78 3.56 10.00
CA GLY A 62 6.06 4.02 8.81
C GLY A 62 6.81 3.74 7.51
N ILE A 63 8.12 4.04 7.47
CA ILE A 63 8.98 3.76 6.32
C ILE A 63 9.08 2.25 6.10
N LEU A 64 9.25 1.46 7.15
CA LEU A 64 9.32 0.00 7.04
C LEU A 64 8.00 -0.57 6.51
N GLY A 65 6.86 -0.07 6.99
CA GLY A 65 5.53 -0.45 6.52
C GLY A 65 5.31 -0.12 5.04
N MET A 66 5.70 1.08 4.61
CA MET A 66 5.65 1.46 3.19
C MET A 66 6.56 0.57 2.34
N ALA A 67 7.80 0.36 2.77
CA ALA A 67 8.75 -0.49 2.06
C ALA A 67 8.21 -1.91 1.87
N LEU A 68 7.56 -2.49 2.89
CA LEU A 68 6.90 -3.79 2.79
C LEU A 68 5.74 -3.78 1.79
N LEU A 69 4.87 -2.78 1.83
CA LEU A 69 3.75 -2.65 0.88
C LEU A 69 4.26 -2.63 -0.57
N PHE A 70 5.27 -1.81 -0.88
CA PHE A 70 5.87 -1.76 -2.21
C PHE A 70 6.64 -3.04 -2.55
N SER A 71 7.36 -3.62 -1.59
CA SER A 71 8.14 -4.85 -1.81
C SER A 71 7.24 -6.02 -2.20
N VAL A 72 6.08 -6.19 -1.56
CA VAL A 72 5.14 -7.26 -1.91
C VAL A 72 4.67 -7.10 -3.35
N TRP A 73 4.26 -5.90 -3.76
CA TRP A 73 3.82 -5.63 -5.14
C TRP A 73 4.95 -5.73 -6.17
N GLY A 74 6.18 -5.35 -5.79
CA GLY A 74 7.35 -5.52 -6.64
C GLY A 74 7.63 -6.99 -6.93
N VAL A 75 7.60 -7.85 -5.90
CA VAL A 75 7.78 -9.30 -6.05
C VAL A 75 6.63 -9.91 -6.85
N VAL A 76 5.37 -9.52 -6.58
CA VAL A 76 4.20 -9.98 -7.35
C VAL A 76 4.38 -9.66 -8.83
N ASN A 77 4.80 -8.43 -9.19
CA ASN A 77 5.03 -8.06 -10.59
C ASN A 77 6.14 -8.89 -11.25
N ILE A 78 7.25 -9.15 -10.54
CA ILE A 78 8.34 -10.00 -11.06
C ILE A 78 7.83 -11.43 -11.29
N LEU A 79 7.06 -11.98 -10.35
CA LEU A 79 6.49 -13.33 -10.49
C LEU A 79 5.51 -13.40 -11.67
N LEU A 80 4.58 -12.45 -11.79
CA LEU A 80 3.62 -12.41 -12.90
C LEU A 80 4.32 -12.24 -14.25
N SER A 81 5.38 -11.42 -14.31
CA SER A 81 6.22 -11.25 -15.50
C SER A 81 6.96 -12.54 -15.86
N THR A 82 7.55 -13.22 -14.88
CA THR A 82 8.28 -14.48 -15.08
C THR A 82 7.36 -15.60 -15.55
N LEU A 83 6.13 -15.64 -15.04
CA LEU A 83 5.12 -16.63 -15.39
C LEU A 83 4.35 -16.30 -16.68
N GLY A 84 4.60 -15.14 -17.31
CA GLY A 84 3.94 -14.72 -18.55
C GLY A 84 2.45 -14.38 -18.40
N VAL A 85 2.00 -14.10 -17.17
CA VAL A 85 0.59 -13.79 -16.83
C VAL A 85 0.42 -12.33 -16.41
N LEU A 86 1.25 -11.44 -16.95
CA LEU A 86 1.16 -10.01 -16.66
C LEU A 86 -0.21 -9.49 -17.13
N PRO A 87 -1.03 -8.88 -16.25
CA PRO A 87 -2.29 -8.29 -16.67
C PRO A 87 -2.03 -7.21 -17.74
N PRO A 88 -2.82 -7.15 -18.82
CA PRO A 88 -2.75 -6.02 -19.75
C PRO A 88 -3.07 -4.73 -19.00
N ALA A 89 -2.20 -3.72 -19.17
CA ALA A 89 -2.29 -2.42 -18.53
C ALA A 89 -3.56 -1.64 -18.94
#